data_AF-G4YRJ9-F1
#
_entry.id   AF-G4YRJ9-F1
#
_cell.length_a   1.000
_cell.length_b   1.000
_cell.length_c   1.000
_cell.angle_alpha   90.00
_cell.angle_beta   90.00
_cell.angle_gamma   90.00
#
_symmetry.space_group_name_H-M   'P 1'
#
loop_
_entity.id
_entity.type
_entity.pdbx_description
1 polymer ?
#
loop_
_entity_poly.entity_id
_entity_poly.type
_entity_poly.pdbx_seq_one_letter_code
_entity_poly.pdbx_strand_id
1 'polypeptide(L)'
;MTPRKTRIVVGVTGATGAVLAIRLLEILRSLDVETHLIFSKWALATMKYETDIPAEHVRKLATYTYALKDLTAPPSSGSFLRDGMIIKGRKLVLVVRETPLSAIHLENMSAVQRAGATIFPPVPAFYTIPKTIEDVIEQSVGRMLDSLGIHVDGFERGEDMRKD
;
A
#
# COMPACT_ATOMS: atom_id res chain seq x y z
N MET A 1 -10.26 -12.66 -26.30
CA MET A 1 -9.45 -11.60 -25.67
C MET A 1 -9.15 -12.08 -24.25
N THR A 2 -7.90 -12.38 -23.91
CA THR A 2 -7.55 -12.74 -22.52
C THR A 2 -7.83 -11.53 -21.61
N PRO A 3 -8.48 -11.71 -20.45
CA PRO A 3 -8.75 -10.61 -19.54
C PRO A 3 -7.43 -9.97 -19.09
N ARG A 4 -7.40 -8.64 -19.06
CA ARG A 4 -6.22 -7.89 -18.61
C ARG A 4 -6.00 -8.18 -17.13
N LYS A 5 -4.80 -8.63 -16.77
CA LYS A 5 -4.36 -8.81 -15.39
C LYS A 5 -4.43 -7.50 -14.61
N THR A 6 -4.90 -7.55 -13.36
CA THR A 6 -4.94 -6.38 -12.47
C THR A 6 -3.54 -5.84 -12.24
N ARG A 7 -3.34 -4.54 -12.41
CA ARG A 7 -2.04 -3.86 -12.27
C ARG A 7 -2.03 -2.82 -11.17
N ILE A 8 -1.08 -2.95 -10.24
CA ILE A 8 -0.92 -2.02 -9.12
C ILE A 8 0.50 -1.49 -9.05
N VAL A 9 0.61 -0.17 -8.96
CA VAL A 9 1.89 0.48 -8.64
C VAL A 9 1.97 0.70 -7.14
N VAL A 10 3.08 0.29 -6.52
CA VAL A 10 3.32 0.42 -5.08
C VAL A 10 4.55 1.31 -4.87
N GLY A 11 4.33 2.52 -4.37
CA GLY A 11 5.40 3.42 -3.94
C GLY A 11 5.63 3.32 -2.44
N VAL A 12 6.86 3.01 -2.01
CA VAL A 12 7.23 2.97 -0.60
C VAL A 12 8.25 4.07 -0.30
N THR A 13 7.96 4.87 0.72
CA THR A 13 8.75 6.03 1.15
C THR A 13 9.38 5.79 2.53
N GLY A 14 10.05 6.80 3.10
CA GLY A 14 10.77 6.67 4.37
C GLY A 14 9.91 6.77 5.63
N ALA A 15 8.58 6.83 5.51
CA ALA A 15 7.70 6.75 6.67
C ALA A 15 7.82 5.37 7.32
N THR A 16 7.65 5.33 8.65
CA THR A 16 7.64 4.06 9.39
C THR A 16 6.42 3.20 9.03
N GLY A 17 6.59 1.88 9.11
CA GLY A 17 5.56 0.90 8.75
C GLY A 17 5.87 0.14 7.47
N ALA A 18 7.15 -0.08 7.16
CA ALA A 18 7.56 -0.83 5.97
C ALA A 18 6.98 -2.26 5.93
N VAL A 19 6.74 -2.85 7.11
CA VAL A 19 6.06 -4.14 7.28
C VAL A 19 4.69 -4.20 6.60
N LEU A 20 3.94 -3.09 6.56
CA LEU A 20 2.64 -3.03 5.87
C LEU A 20 2.82 -3.16 4.35
N ALA A 21 3.84 -2.49 3.79
CA ALA A 21 4.13 -2.54 2.37
C ALA A 21 4.64 -3.92 1.94
N ILE A 22 5.47 -4.56 2.78
CA ILE A 22 5.94 -5.93 2.55
C ILE A 22 4.75 -6.88 2.53
N ARG A 23 3.91 -6.83 3.58
CA ARG A 23 2.76 -7.72 3.68
C ARG A 23 1.76 -7.53 2.54
N LEU A 24 1.52 -6.28 2.14
CA LEU A 24 0.72 -5.96 0.96
C LEU A 24 1.29 -6.63 -0.30
N LEU A 25 2.60 -6.54 -0.55
CA LEU A 25 3.23 -7.15 -1.72
C LEU A 25 3.12 -8.68 -1.71
N GLU A 26 3.23 -9.32 -0.55
CA GLU A 26 3.03 -10.77 -0.41
C GLU A 26 1.63 -11.19 -0.82
N ILE A 27 0.61 -10.47 -0.35
CA ILE A 27 -0.79 -10.76 -0.68
C ILE A 27 -1.07 -10.47 -2.15
N LEU A 28 -0.59 -9.34 -2.68
CA LEU A 28 -0.77 -9.03 -4.11
C LEU A 28 -0.11 -10.09 -5.00
N ARG A 29 1.02 -10.66 -4.58
CA ARG A 29 1.66 -11.77 -5.28
C ARG A 29 0.83 -13.05 -5.22
N SER A 30 0.25 -13.39 -4.07
CA SER A 30 -0.60 -14.60 -3.94
C SER A 30 -1.89 -14.51 -4.76
N LEU A 31 -2.39 -13.30 -4.98
CA LEU A 31 -3.56 -13.00 -5.82
C LEU A 31 -3.23 -12.91 -7.31
N ASP A 32 -1.99 -13.19 -7.71
CA ASP A 32 -1.51 -13.02 -9.07
C ASP A 32 -1.77 -11.60 -9.63
N VAL A 33 -1.54 -10.56 -8.81
CA VAL A 33 -1.61 -9.16 -9.25
C VAL A 33 -0.26 -8.73 -9.82
N GLU A 34 -0.27 -8.08 -10.98
CA GLU A 34 0.94 -7.50 -11.57
C GLU A 34 1.33 -6.24 -10.80
N THR A 35 2.49 -6.27 -10.12
CA THR A 35 2.92 -5.20 -9.22
C THR A 35 4.16 -4.48 -9.73
N HIS A 36 4.13 -3.16 -9.65
CA HIS A 36 5.21 -2.25 -10.06
C HIS A 36 5.72 -1.48 -8.85
N LEU A 37 6.83 -1.93 -8.28
CA LEU A 37 7.39 -1.39 -7.03
C LEU A 37 8.40 -0.28 -7.28
N ILE A 38 8.28 0.80 -6.51
CA ILE A 38 9.23 1.91 -6.46
C ILE A 38 9.63 2.15 -4.99
N PHE A 39 10.93 2.06 -4.70
CA PHE A 39 11.48 2.37 -3.38
C PHE A 39 12.21 3.71 -3.40
N SER A 40 11.93 4.56 -2.40
CA SER A 40 12.82 5.68 -2.11
C SER A 40 14.08 5.22 -1.38
N LYS A 41 15.17 6.01 -1.45
CA LYS A 41 16.39 5.75 -0.66
C LYS A 41 16.06 5.67 0.85
N TRP A 42 15.15 6.52 1.31
CA TRP A 42 14.74 6.58 2.71
C TRP A 42 13.91 5.37 3.13
N ALA A 43 13.06 4.83 2.24
CA ALA A 43 12.34 3.59 2.51
C ALA A 43 13.29 2.43 2.84
N LEU A 44 14.35 2.29 2.04
CA LEU A 44 15.38 1.27 2.26
C LEU A 44 16.16 1.50 3.55
N ALA A 45 16.35 2.75 3.97
CA ALA A 45 17.00 3.07 5.23
C ALA A 45 16.09 2.74 6.42
N THR A 46 14.83 3.13 6.37
CA THR A 46 13.82 2.84 7.41
C THR A 46 13.62 1.34 7.59
N MET A 47 13.54 0.58 6.50
CA MET A 47 13.40 -0.89 6.55
C MET A 47 14.48 -1.57 7.39
N LYS A 48 15.74 -1.11 7.32
CA LYS A 48 16.85 -1.69 8.09
C LYS A 48 16.65 -1.59 9.60
N TYR A 49 15.83 -0.65 10.06
CA TYR A 49 15.52 -0.46 11.47
C TYR A 49 14.22 -1.15 11.91
N GLU A 50 13.36 -1.52 10.96
CA GLU A 50 12.01 -2.04 11.25
C GLU A 50 11.84 -3.52 10.98
N THR A 51 12.72 -4.11 10.17
CA THR A 51 12.59 -5.49 9.74
C THR A 51 13.95 -6.09 9.39
N ASP A 52 14.09 -7.38 9.70
CA ASP A 52 15.25 -8.18 9.28
C ASP A 52 15.15 -8.63 7.81
N ILE A 53 14.06 -8.31 7.11
CA ILE A 53 13.83 -8.71 5.72
C ILE A 53 14.76 -7.92 4.79
N PRO A 54 15.63 -8.59 4.01
CA PRO A 54 16.51 -7.91 3.07
C PRO A 54 15.71 -7.20 1.97
N ALA A 55 16.14 -5.99 1.58
CA ALA A 55 15.48 -5.23 0.51
C ALA A 55 15.39 -6.01 -0.82
N GLU A 56 16.35 -6.89 -1.09
CA GLU A 56 16.33 -7.77 -2.27
C GLU A 56 15.14 -8.74 -2.24
N HIS A 57 14.82 -9.29 -1.06
CA HIS A 57 13.66 -10.16 -0.90
C HIS A 57 12.37 -9.42 -1.24
N VAL A 58 12.20 -8.19 -0.73
CA VAL A 58 11.01 -7.38 -1.01
C VAL A 58 10.90 -7.02 -2.50
N ARG A 59 12.03 -6.75 -3.16
CA ARG A 59 12.05 -6.54 -4.62
C ARG A 59 11.57 -7.77 -5.38
N LYS A 60 11.91 -8.98 -4.92
CA LYS A 60 11.47 -10.25 -5.50
C LYS A 60 9.99 -10.57 -5.25
N LEU A 61 9.31 -9.85 -4.34
CA LEU A 61 7.86 -9.98 -4.15
C LEU A 61 7.09 -9.27 -5.27
N ALA A 62 7.65 -8.23 -5.87
CA ALA A 62 7.01 -7.48 -6.95
C ALA A 62 7.27 -8.10 -8.33
N THR A 63 6.35 -7.91 -9.27
CA THR A 63 6.56 -8.34 -10.67
C THR A 63 7.63 -7.52 -11.36
N TYR A 64 7.65 -6.20 -11.11
CA TYR A 64 8.65 -5.28 -11.61
C TYR A 64 9.12 -4.33 -10.52
N THR A 65 10.40 -3.94 -10.58
CA THR A 65 10.98 -2.95 -9.65
C THR A 65 11.73 -1.89 -10.43
N TYR A 66 11.56 -0.63 -10.04
CA TYR A 66 12.18 0.51 -10.72
C TYR A 66 13.05 1.33 -9.77
N ALA A 67 14.04 2.01 -10.34
CA ALA A 67 14.82 3.01 -9.61
C ALA A 67 14.03 4.32 -9.52
N LEU A 68 14.20 5.06 -8.42
CA LEU A 68 13.48 6.33 -8.18
C LEU A 68 13.66 7.38 -9.29
N LYS A 69 14.80 7.34 -10.01
CA LYS A 69 15.14 8.30 -11.07
C LYS A 69 14.92 7.74 -12.49
N ASP A 70 14.30 6.57 -12.61
CA ASP A 70 14.06 5.94 -13.91
C ASP A 70 12.86 6.57 -14.62
N LEU A 71 13.14 7.55 -15.49
CA LEU A 71 12.11 8.20 -16.32
C LEU A 71 11.56 7.27 -17.42
N THR A 72 12.22 6.15 -17.70
CA THR A 72 11.80 5.18 -18.72
C THR A 72 10.85 4.12 -18.17
N ALA A 73 10.68 4.08 -16.84
CA ALA A 73 9.78 3.16 -16.17
C ALA A 73 8.32 3.36 -16.67
N PRO A 74 7.56 2.28 -16.96
CA PRO A 74 6.16 2.39 -17.41
C PRO A 74 5.27 3.27 -16.52
N PRO A 75 5.37 3.25 -15.17
CA PRO A 75 4.60 4.16 -14.30
C PRO A 75 4.84 5.66 -14.55
N SER A 76 5.95 6.05 -15.20
CA SER A 76 6.27 7.44 -15.55
C SER A 76 5.50 7.94 -16.79
N SER A 77 4.81 7.06 -17.53
CA SER A 77 4.00 7.42 -18.70
C SER A 77 2.51 7.54 -18.40
N GLY A 78 1.86 8.61 -18.90
CA GLY A 78 0.41 8.78 -18.81
C GLY A 78 -0.40 7.78 -19.64
N SER A 79 0.20 7.13 -20.64
CA SER A 79 -0.45 6.08 -21.44
C SER A 79 -0.42 4.70 -20.78
N PHE A 80 0.30 4.54 -19.66
CA PHE A 80 0.42 3.27 -18.95
C PHE A 80 -0.88 2.93 -18.20
N LEU A 81 -1.58 1.90 -18.70
CA LEU A 81 -2.81 1.41 -18.10
C LEU A 81 -2.52 0.60 -16.84
N ARG A 82 -3.04 1.09 -15.72
CA ARG A 82 -3.02 0.47 -14.39
C ARG A 82 -4.41 0.53 -13.75
N ASP A 83 -4.63 -0.26 -12.71
CA ASP A 83 -5.92 -0.33 -12.01
C ASP A 83 -5.91 0.51 -10.73
N GLY A 84 -4.81 0.42 -9.98
CA GLY A 84 -4.59 1.17 -8.76
C GLY A 84 -3.16 1.70 -8.71
N MET A 85 -2.97 2.76 -7.94
CA MET A 85 -1.63 3.14 -7.51
C MET A 85 -1.70 3.55 -6.07
N ILE A 86 -0.80 2.99 -5.29
CA ILE A 86 -0.46 3.59 -4.02
C ILE A 86 0.53 4.72 -4.40
N ILE A 87 -0.07 5.90 -4.65
CA ILE A 87 0.42 7.24 -5.09
C ILE A 87 0.18 7.79 -6.56
N LYS A 88 -1.07 8.22 -6.89
CA LYS A 88 -1.66 9.17 -7.93
C LYS A 88 -1.99 8.73 -9.38
N GLY A 89 -3.26 8.97 -9.82
CA GLY A 89 -3.71 9.24 -11.23
C GLY A 89 -4.80 8.31 -11.81
N ARG A 90 -5.11 7.27 -11.04
CA ARG A 90 -6.24 6.30 -11.01
C ARG A 90 -6.31 5.85 -9.54
N LYS A 91 -7.32 5.09 -9.06
CA LYS A 91 -7.58 4.84 -7.61
C LYS A 91 -6.29 4.94 -6.78
N LEU A 92 -6.16 6.07 -6.10
CA LEU A 92 -4.98 6.46 -5.35
C LEU A 92 -5.28 6.24 -3.88
N VAL A 93 -4.54 5.33 -3.23
CA VAL A 93 -4.52 5.22 -1.77
C VAL A 93 -3.19 5.73 -1.24
N LEU A 94 -3.22 6.80 -0.45
CA LEU A 94 -2.03 7.35 0.22
C LEU A 94 -2.02 6.87 1.66
N VAL A 95 -1.11 5.97 2.00
CA VAL A 95 -0.95 5.46 3.36
C VAL A 95 -0.13 6.45 4.19
N VAL A 96 -0.79 7.26 5.02
CA VAL A 96 -0.13 8.34 5.78
C VAL A 96 0.16 7.90 7.20
N ARG A 97 1.44 7.72 7.54
CA ARG A 97 1.88 7.43 8.91
C ARG A 97 2.68 8.62 9.46
N GLU A 98 2.03 9.43 10.30
CA GLU A 98 2.66 10.48 11.12
C GLU A 98 1.78 10.77 12.35
N THR A 99 2.39 11.18 13.46
CA THR A 99 1.68 11.68 14.65
C THR A 99 2.62 12.46 15.59
N PRO A 100 2.22 13.64 16.12
CA PRO A 100 0.98 14.37 15.84
C PRO A 100 0.98 15.03 14.45
N LEU A 101 -0.21 15.36 13.94
CA LEU A 101 -0.35 16.03 12.64
C LEU A 101 -0.30 17.56 12.81
N SER A 102 0.58 18.21 12.06
CA SER A 102 0.62 19.67 11.95
C SER A 102 -0.49 20.17 11.01
N ALA A 103 -0.79 21.47 11.06
CA ALA A 103 -1.70 22.11 10.10
C ALA A 103 -1.28 21.86 8.65
N ILE A 104 0.04 21.90 8.38
CA ILE A 104 0.61 21.62 7.05
C ILE A 104 0.29 20.19 6.60
N HIS A 105 0.35 19.19 7.50
CA HIS A 105 -0.03 17.81 7.16
C HIS A 105 -1.51 17.74 6.76
N LEU A 106 -2.39 18.37 7.55
CA LEU A 106 -3.83 18.37 7.30
C LEU A 106 -4.18 19.09 5.99
N GLU A 107 -3.56 20.22 5.71
CA GLU A 107 -3.74 20.99 4.46
C GLU A 107 -3.31 20.17 3.24
N ASN A 108 -2.14 19.55 3.29
CA ASN A 108 -1.65 18.69 2.20
C ASN A 108 -2.53 17.47 1.98
N MET A 109 -2.93 16.78 3.05
CA MET A 109 -3.85 15.64 2.95
C MET A 109 -5.21 16.04 2.38
N SER A 110 -5.74 17.18 2.82
CA SER A 110 -6.99 17.74 2.30
C SER A 110 -6.89 18.08 0.82
N ALA A 111 -5.78 18.70 0.38
CA ALA A 111 -5.54 19.01 -1.02
C ALA A 111 -5.46 17.73 -1.88
N VAL A 112 -4.75 16.71 -1.39
CA VAL A 112 -4.61 15.42 -2.08
C VAL A 112 -5.95 14.69 -2.13
N GLN A 113 -6.72 14.69 -1.05
CA GLN A 113 -8.06 14.10 -0.98
C GLN A 113 -9.02 14.78 -1.98
N ARG A 114 -9.04 16.12 -2.02
CA ARG A 114 -9.84 16.90 -2.98
C ARG A 114 -9.48 16.61 -4.43
N ALA A 115 -8.24 16.20 -4.69
CA ALA A 115 -7.79 15.74 -6.00
C ALA A 115 -8.21 14.29 -6.35
N GLY A 116 -9.04 13.64 -5.51
CA GLY A 116 -9.62 12.31 -5.76
C GLY A 116 -8.83 11.14 -5.16
N ALA A 117 -7.90 11.41 -4.24
CA ALA A 117 -7.15 10.39 -3.51
C ALA A 117 -7.88 9.93 -2.26
N THR A 118 -7.75 8.65 -1.93
CA THR A 118 -8.03 8.14 -0.59
C THR A 118 -6.84 8.42 0.32
N ILE A 119 -7.06 9.15 1.40
CA ILE A 119 -6.09 9.27 2.50
C ILE A 119 -6.37 8.12 3.47
N PHE A 120 -5.39 7.25 3.68
CA PHE A 120 -5.51 6.06 4.51
C PHE A 120 -4.47 6.09 5.63
N PRO A 121 -4.77 6.64 6.82
CA PRO A 121 -3.87 6.47 7.95
C PRO A 121 -3.94 5.01 8.44
N PRO A 122 -2.81 4.31 8.65
CA PRO A 122 -2.81 2.96 9.18
C PRO A 122 -3.10 3.00 10.68
N VAL A 123 -4.38 3.19 11.03
CA VAL A 123 -4.88 3.18 12.40
C VAL A 123 -5.38 1.77 12.73
N PRO A 124 -4.74 1.07 13.68
CA PRO A 124 -5.20 -0.24 14.13
C PRO A 124 -6.65 -0.16 14.64
N ALA A 125 -7.48 -1.15 14.30
CA ALA A 125 -8.80 -1.23 14.89
C ALA A 125 -8.86 -2.35 15.90
N PHE A 126 -9.27 -2.01 17.12
CA PHE A 126 -9.23 -2.92 18.26
C PHE A 126 -10.56 -3.65 18.50
N TYR A 127 -11.62 -3.34 17.75
CA TYR A 127 -12.92 -4.02 17.89
C TYR A 127 -12.88 -5.49 17.44
N THR A 128 -11.87 -5.90 16.66
CA THR A 128 -11.61 -7.32 16.33
C THR A 128 -10.80 -8.03 17.42
N ILE A 129 -10.44 -7.33 18.51
CA ILE A 129 -9.67 -7.86 19.64
C ILE A 129 -8.40 -8.61 19.16
N PRO A 130 -7.52 -7.95 18.38
CA PRO A 130 -6.33 -8.58 17.84
C PRO A 130 -5.46 -9.15 18.97
N LYS A 131 -4.89 -10.34 18.76
CA LYS A 131 -4.03 -11.03 19.72
C LYS A 131 -2.56 -10.81 19.44
N THR A 132 -2.22 -10.50 18.19
CA THR A 132 -0.84 -10.36 17.71
C THR A 132 -0.65 -9.06 16.93
N ILE A 133 0.61 -8.68 16.70
CA ILE A 133 0.95 -7.54 15.83
C ILE A 133 0.59 -7.89 14.38
N GLU A 134 0.77 -9.16 14.01
CA GLU A 134 0.42 -9.72 12.73
C GLU A 134 -1.06 -9.51 12.44
N ASP A 135 -1.96 -9.74 13.41
CA ASP A 135 -3.40 -9.48 13.25
C ASP A 135 -3.69 -8.02 12.90
N VAL A 136 -2.96 -7.09 13.52
CA VAL A 136 -3.10 -5.64 13.27
C VAL A 136 -2.59 -5.28 11.87
N ILE A 137 -1.47 -5.88 11.45
CA ILE A 137 -0.89 -5.71 10.11
C ILE A 137 -1.87 -6.24 9.06
N GLU A 138 -2.36 -7.47 9.23
CA GLU A 138 -3.33 -8.09 8.34
C GLU A 138 -4.55 -7.21 8.17
N GLN A 139 -5.19 -6.83 9.27
CA GLN A 139 -6.37 -5.99 9.23
C GLN A 139 -6.13 -4.65 8.50
N SER A 140 -4.96 -4.05 8.72
CA SER A 140 -4.59 -2.79 8.06
C SER A 140 -4.42 -2.99 6.55
N VAL A 141 -3.74 -4.06 6.12
CA VAL A 141 -3.53 -4.37 4.71
C VAL A 141 -4.83 -4.78 4.02
N GLY A 142 -5.69 -5.55 4.69
CA GLY A 142 -7.03 -5.89 4.19
C GLY A 142 -7.85 -4.63 3.86
N ARG A 143 -7.86 -3.65 4.76
CA ARG A 143 -8.53 -2.35 4.51
C ARG A 143 -7.89 -1.53 3.38
N MET A 144 -6.58 -1.64 3.18
CA MET A 144 -5.91 -1.02 2.01
C MET A 144 -6.37 -1.68 0.70
N LEU A 145 -6.49 -3.01 0.68
CA LEU A 145 -6.97 -3.77 -0.48
C LEU A 145 -8.44 -3.45 -0.78
N ASP A 146 -9.29 -3.36 0.24
CA ASP A 146 -10.69 -2.95 0.11
C ASP A 146 -10.81 -1.54 -0.50
N SER A 147 -9.95 -0.61 -0.08
CA SER A 147 -9.88 0.75 -0.65
C SER A 147 -9.53 0.75 -2.14
N LEU A 148 -8.80 -0.27 -2.61
CA LEU A 148 -8.50 -0.50 -4.02
C LEU A 148 -9.64 -1.24 -4.75
N GLY A 149 -10.59 -1.83 -4.03
CA GLY A 149 -11.65 -2.69 -4.56
C GLY A 149 -11.18 -4.10 -4.86
N ILE A 150 -10.14 -4.56 -4.15
CA ILE A 150 -9.60 -5.92 -4.26
C ILE A 150 -10.11 -6.70 -3.06
N HIS A 151 -11.03 -7.62 -3.33
CA HIS A 151 -11.61 -8.46 -2.30
C HIS A 151 -10.78 -9.73 -2.16
N VAL A 152 -10.33 -9.99 -0.95
CA VAL A 152 -9.59 -11.19 -0.57
C VAL A 152 -10.43 -11.96 0.44
N ASP A 153 -10.59 -13.26 0.22
CA ASP A 153 -11.25 -14.16 1.15
C ASP A 153 -10.38 -14.36 2.39
N GLY A 154 -11.00 -14.44 3.58
CA GLY A 154 -10.29 -14.67 4.84
C GLY A 154 -9.85 -13.41 5.60
N PHE A 155 -10.18 -12.21 5.13
CA PHE A 155 -10.09 -11.00 5.95
C PHE A 155 -11.40 -10.75 6.70
N GLU A 156 -11.39 -10.86 8.03
CA GLU A 156 -12.52 -10.42 8.85
C GLU A 156 -12.67 -8.90 8.78
N ARG A 157 -13.75 -8.43 8.15
CA ARG A 157 -14.11 -7.01 8.13
C ARG A 157 -14.97 -6.69 9.35
N GLY A 158 -14.79 -5.51 9.93
CA GLY A 158 -15.63 -5.06 11.05
C GLY A 158 -17.13 -5.02 10.72
N GLU A 159 -17.50 -4.96 9.44
CA GLU A 159 -18.89 -5.04 9.00
C GLU A 159 -19.47 -6.46 9.08
N ASP A 160 -18.65 -7.50 8.94
CA ASP A 160 -19.05 -8.91 9.06
C ASP A 160 -19.33 -9.34 10.52
N MET A 161 -18.99 -8.46 11.48
CA MET A 161 -19.24 -8.66 12.91
C MET A 161 -20.63 -8.16 13.35
N ARG A 162 -21.48 -7.66 12.44
CA ARG A 162 -22.93 -7.54 12.69
C ARG A 162 -23.60 -8.92 12.59
N LYS A 163 -23.24 -9.82 13.51
CA LYS A 163 -24.10 -10.92 13.93
C LYS A 163 -24.40 -10.68 15.40
N ASP A 164 -25.45 -9.88 15.60
CA ASP A 164 -26.45 -9.90 16.68
C ASP A 164 -27.10 -8.51 16.82
#